data_AF-A0A800E8P1-F1
#
_entry.id   AF-A0A800E8P1-F1
#
_cell.length_a   1.000
_cell.length_b   1.000
_cell.length_c   1.000
_cell.angle_alpha   90.00
_cell.angle_beta   90.00
_cell.angle_gamma   90.00
#
_symmetry.space_group_name_H-M   'P 1'
#
loop_
_entity.id
_entity.type
_entity.pdbx_description
1 polymer ?
#
loop_
_entity_poly.entity_id
_entity_poly.type
_entity_poly.pdbx_seq_one_letter_code
_entity_poly.pdbx_strand_id
1 'polypeptide(L)' 'MKKFYIIVIAVFWVFFTTAQNDFYDENNINTIEIFFTQSNWDQLMDNYYATGNGDRLTADSVIVNGIVFD' A
#
# COMPACT_ATOMS: atom_id res chain seq x y z
N MET A 1 16.35 32.51 22.99
CA MET A 1 17.14 31.29 23.28
C MET A 1 16.29 30.02 23.24
N LYS A 2 15.35 29.78 24.16
CA LYS A 2 14.55 28.52 24.17
C LYS A 2 13.78 28.22 22.87
N LYS A 3 13.15 29.23 22.27
CA LYS A 3 12.45 29.12 20.98
C LYS A 3 13.38 28.80 19.80
N PHE A 4 14.63 29.25 19.86
CA PHE A 4 15.65 28.98 18.83
C PHE A 4 16.05 27.50 18.85
N TYR A 5 16.26 26.93 20.04
CA TYR A 5 16.56 25.49 20.17
C TYR A 5 15.41 24.61 19.66
N ILE A 6 14.15 25.00 19.90
CA ILE A 6 12.98 24.27 19.37
C ILE A 6 12.98 24.26 17.84
N ILE A 7 13.28 25.39 17.20
CA ILE A 7 13.32 25.47 15.73
C ILE A 7 14.45 24.60 15.16
N VAL A 8 15.63 24.61 15.79
CA VAL A 8 16.76 23.76 15.37
C VAL A 8 16.41 22.28 15.48
N ILE A 9 15.74 21.87 16.56
CA ILE A 9 15.28 20.48 16.75
C ILE A 9 14.23 20.11 15.71
N ALA A 10 13.27 20.99 15.43
CA ALA A 10 12.23 20.74 14.42
C ALA A 10 12.82 20.57 13.01
N VAL A 11 13.84 21.36 12.64
CA VAL A 11 14.53 21.23 11.35
C VAL A 11 15.31 19.91 11.26
N PHE A 12 15.93 19.47 12.36
CA PHE A 12 16.61 18.18 12.40
C PHE A 12 15.66 16.99 12.22
N TRP A 13 14.41 17.11 12.66
CA TRP A 13 13.41 16.05 12.55
C TRP A 13 12.94 15.78 11.11
N VAL A 14 13.05 16.77 10.20
CA VAL A 14 12.63 16.61 8.80
C VAL A 14 13.49 15.57 8.05
N PHE A 15 14.74 15.35 8.47
CA PHE A 15 15.60 14.34 7.85
C PHE A 15 15.18 12.90 8.17
N PHE A 16 14.33 12.70 9.18
CA PHE A 16 13.81 11.38 9.57
C PHE A 16 12.41 11.10 8.99
N THR A 17 11.82 12.04 8.26
CA THR A 17 10.52 11.81 7.61
C THR A 17 10.75 11.23 6.22
N THR A 18 10.49 9.94 6.05
CA THR A 18 10.38 9.30 4.72
C THR A 18 8.94 8.81 4.54
N ALA A 19 8.31 9.17 3.41
CA ALA A 19 6.90 8.89 3.16
C ALA A 19 6.66 7.56 2.42
N GLN A 20 7.65 7.06 1.67
CA GLN A 20 7.76 5.71 1.10
C GLN A 20 8.95 5.78 0.14
N ASN A 21 9.89 4.84 0.23
CA ASN A 21 11.05 4.84 -0.66
C ASN A 21 10.98 3.77 -1.75
N ASP A 22 10.23 2.68 -1.53
CA ASP A 22 10.46 1.46 -2.30
C ASP A 22 9.27 1.05 -3.19
N PHE A 23 8.03 1.14 -2.70
CA PHE A 23 6.85 0.66 -3.47
C PHE A 23 6.51 1.54 -4.68
N TYR A 24 6.75 2.85 -4.59
CA TYR A 24 6.47 3.80 -5.67
C TYR A 24 7.73 4.19 -6.47
N ASP A 25 8.83 3.47 -6.33
CA ASP A 25 10.01 3.67 -7.17
C ASP A 25 9.73 3.20 -8.60
N GLU A 26 9.78 4.13 -9.55
CA GLU A 26 9.55 3.86 -10.98
C GLU A 26 10.62 2.94 -11.61
N ASN A 27 11.78 2.82 -10.97
CA ASN A 27 12.87 1.95 -11.41
C ASN A 27 12.69 0.50 -10.94
N ASN A 28 11.69 0.24 -10.11
CA ASN A 28 11.43 -1.08 -9.53
C ASN A 28 10.10 -1.66 -10.05
N ILE A 29 10.13 -2.90 -10.53
CA ILE A 29 8.92 -3.64 -10.89
C ILE A 29 8.45 -4.40 -9.65
N ASN A 30 7.34 -3.94 -9.07
CA ASN A 30 6.71 -4.65 -7.97
C ASN A 30 6.02 -5.92 -8.46
N THR A 31 6.14 -7.00 -7.70
CA THR A 31 5.34 -8.22 -7.88
C THR A 31 4.26 -8.24 -6.81
N ILE A 32 3.00 -8.35 -7.24
CA ILE A 32 1.84 -8.46 -6.37
C ILE A 32 1.12 -9.76 -6.70
N GLU A 33 1.02 -10.65 -5.71
CA GLU A 33 0.32 -11.93 -5.82
C GLU A 33 -0.89 -11.89 -4.88
N ILE A 34 -2.06 -12.20 -5.41
CA ILE A 34 -3.33 -12.15 -4.66
C ILE A 34 -3.99 -13.52 -4.75
N PHE A 35 -4.37 -14.09 -3.61
CA PHE A 35 -4.95 -15.42 -3.52
C PHE A 35 -6.40 -15.35 -3.05
N PHE A 36 -7.27 -16.08 -3.75
CA PHE A 36 -8.69 -16.20 -3.46
C PHE A 36 -9.11 -17.66 -3.33
N THR A 37 -9.95 -17.95 -2.33
CA THR A 37 -10.56 -19.27 -2.11
C THR A 37 -11.58 -19.59 -3.20
N GLN A 38 -12.24 -18.56 -3.75
CA GLN A 38 -13.24 -18.73 -4.80
C GLN A 38 -12.55 -19.01 -6.14
N SER A 39 -12.77 -20.20 -6.69
CA SER A 39 -12.28 -20.56 -8.03
C SER A 39 -12.80 -19.65 -9.15
N ASN A 40 -13.94 -18.98 -8.95
CA ASN A 40 -14.56 -18.04 -9.87
C ASN A 40 -14.34 -16.56 -9.48
N TRP A 41 -13.22 -16.26 -8.79
CA TRP A 41 -12.89 -14.91 -8.32
C TRP A 41 -12.98 -13.85 -9.42
N ASP A 42 -12.54 -14.17 -10.64
CA ASP A 42 -12.51 -13.27 -11.80
C ASP A 42 -13.93 -12.78 -12.16
N GLN A 43 -14.85 -13.73 -12.35
CA GLN A 43 -16.26 -13.43 -12.62
C GLN A 43 -16.91 -12.64 -11.47
N LEU A 44 -16.56 -12.93 -10.21
CA LEU A 44 -17.10 -12.20 -9.06
C LEU A 44 -16.63 -10.73 -9.07
N MET A 45 -15.35 -10.50 -9.38
CA MET A 45 -14.79 -9.15 -9.48
C MET A 45 -15.43 -8.35 -10.61
N ASP A 46 -15.60 -8.95 -11.78
CA ASP A 46 -16.28 -8.33 -12.92
C ASP A 46 -17.72 -7.92 -12.58
N ASN A 47 -18.46 -8.81 -11.90
CA ASN A 47 -19.83 -8.53 -11.48
C ASN A 47 -19.88 -7.36 -10.48
N TYR A 48 -18.97 -7.30 -9.49
CA TYR A 48 -18.90 -6.19 -8.54
C TYR A 48 -18.59 -4.87 -9.22
N TYR A 49 -17.66 -4.87 -10.17
CA TYR A 49 -17.37 -3.68 -10.96
C TYR A 49 -18.58 -3.23 -11.77
N ALA A 50 -19.24 -4.15 -12.49
CA ALA A 50 -20.42 -3.86 -13.31
C ALA A 50 -21.62 -3.38 -12.51
N THR A 51 -21.77 -3.84 -11.26
CA THR A 51 -22.85 -3.41 -10.36
C THR A 51 -22.70 -1.94 -9.94
N GLY A 52 -21.48 -1.41 -9.93
CA GLY A 52 -21.21 0.02 -9.72
C GLY A 52 -21.48 0.54 -8.30
N ASN A 53 -21.69 -0.35 -7.33
CA ASN A 53 -21.93 -0.01 -5.92
C ASN A 53 -20.65 0.08 -5.08
N GLY A 54 -19.49 -0.24 -5.66
CA GLY A 54 -18.19 -0.15 -4.99
C GLY A 54 -17.77 -1.43 -4.25
N ASP A 55 -18.52 -2.52 -4.37
CA ASP A 55 -18.17 -3.79 -3.73
C ASP A 55 -16.81 -4.32 -4.23
N ARG A 56 -16.10 -5.04 -3.36
CA ARG A 56 -14.79 -5.65 -3.65
C ARG A 56 -14.75 -7.07 -3.11
N LEU A 57 -14.10 -7.95 -3.85
CA LEU A 57 -13.82 -9.30 -3.39
C LEU A 57 -12.66 -9.26 -2.39
N THR A 58 -12.88 -9.79 -1.20
CA THR A 58 -11.83 -9.93 -0.19
C THR A 58 -10.90 -11.08 -0.58
N ALA A 59 -9.59 -10.82 -0.59
CA ALA A 59 -8.56 -11.82 -0.78
C ALA A 59 -8.25 -12.55 0.53
N ASP A 60 -7.81 -13.80 0.45
CA ASP A 60 -7.34 -14.54 1.63
C ASP A 60 -5.89 -14.20 1.98
N SER A 61 -5.09 -13.80 0.98
CA SER A 61 -3.71 -13.38 1.17
C SER A 61 -3.25 -12.48 0.03
N VAL A 62 -2.46 -11.46 0.39
CA VAL A 62 -1.78 -10.58 -0.56
C VAL A 62 -0.28 -10.64 -0.25
N ILE A 63 0.53 -10.90 -1.27
CA ILE A 63 1.99 -10.91 -1.17
C ILE A 63 2.52 -9.82 -2.08
N VAL A 64 3.28 -8.87 -1.52
CA VAL A 64 3.94 -7.80 -2.27
C VAL A 64 5.45 -7.98 -2.12
N ASN A 65 6.15 -8.19 -3.23
CA ASN A 65 7.60 -8.42 -3.27
C ASN A 65 8.06 -9.53 -2.30
N GLY A 66 7.27 -10.60 -2.20
CA GLY A 66 7.54 -11.73 -1.30
C GLY A 66 7.16 -11.50 0.17
N ILE A 67 6.65 -10.33 0.54
CA ILE A 67 6.19 -10.00 1.89
C ILE A 67 4.68 -10.19 1.95
N VAL A 68 4.20 -10.98 2.92
CA VAL A 68 2.77 -11.21 3.15
C VAL A 68 2.15 -10.03 3.91
N PHE A 69 1.00 -9.57 3.44
CA PHE A 69 0.18 -8.53 4.07
C PHE A 69 -1.15 -9.11 4.55
N ASP A 70 -1.66 -8.54 5.64
CA ASP A 70 -2.98 -8.81 6.24
C ASP A 70 -3.97 -7.70 5.84
#